data_AF-A0A7S2NFY0-F1
#
_entry.id   AF-A0A7S2NFY0-F1
#
_cell.length_a   1.000
_cell.length_b   1.000
_cell.length_c   1.000
_cell.angle_alpha   90.00
_cell.angle_beta   90.00
_cell.angle_gamma   90.00
#
_symmetry.space_group_name_H-M   'P 1'
#
loop_
_entity.id
_entity.type
_entity.pdbx_description
1 polymer ?
#
loop_
_entity_poly.entity_id
_entity_poly.type
_entity_poly.pdbx_seq_one_letter_code
_entity_poly.pdbx_strand_id
1 'polypeptide(L)'
;PERGNPERPLPRPAGGVASYEAQAAATSAEDDPNGGLCECAQCGRRFASHRIDAHSKACKGGQQGPRKVFNAAKQRIGAIEGVTQADLKKANEMVVQKAKLIQQQRRAAEISQMRDESYAPRPEASRERGRGPAQVMLGKDGRPLSPLSAAIARKKAGLDPYDEDMADIPSDIRPCPCCG
;
A
#
# COMPACT_ATOMS: atom_id res chain seq x y z
N PRO A 1 22.70 -0.38 43.35
CA PRO A 1 23.87 0.12 42.61
C PRO A 1 23.42 1.06 41.48
N GLU A 2 23.47 2.37 41.73
CA GLU A 2 23.15 3.40 40.75
C GLU A 2 24.18 3.38 39.61
N ARG A 3 23.69 3.26 38.37
CA ARG A 3 24.51 3.39 37.17
C ARG A 3 24.57 4.87 36.79
N GLY A 4 25.58 5.58 37.31
CA GLY A 4 25.84 6.97 36.91
C GLY A 4 26.24 7.05 35.45
N ASN A 5 25.54 7.90 34.68
CA ASN A 5 25.93 8.30 33.34
C ASN A 5 27.07 9.34 33.45
N PRO A 6 28.29 9.08 32.93
CA PRO A 6 29.33 10.11 32.95
C PRO A 6 28.93 11.18 31.93
N GLU A 7 28.44 12.32 32.42
CA GLU A 7 28.24 13.51 31.60
C GLU A 7 29.59 13.94 31.02
N ARG A 8 29.88 13.51 29.79
CA ARG A 8 30.99 14.02 29.02
C ARG A 8 30.66 15.47 28.67
N PRO A 9 31.37 16.46 29.21
CA PRO A 9 31.05 17.86 28.95
C PRO A 9 31.18 18.15 27.46
N LEU A 10 30.17 18.83 26.91
CA LEU A 10 30.18 19.29 25.53
C LEU A 10 31.42 20.18 25.30
N PRO A 11 32.14 20.03 24.18
CA PRO A 11 33.28 20.88 23.87
C PRO A 11 32.82 22.34 23.82
N ARG A 12 33.41 23.19 24.68
CA ARG A 12 33.21 24.64 24.61
C ARG A 12 33.84 25.14 23.30
N PRO A 13 33.11 25.87 22.44
CA PRO A 13 33.73 26.49 21.28
C PRO A 13 34.68 27.59 21.77
N ALA A 14 35.97 27.33 21.67
CA ALA A 14 36.99 28.33 21.90
C ALA A 14 36.96 29.32 20.74
N GLY A 15 36.40 30.51 20.99
CA GLY A 15 36.65 31.73 20.22
C GLY A 15 36.08 31.79 18.80
N GLY A 16 35.10 32.66 18.60
CA GLY A 16 34.75 33.22 17.30
C GLY A 16 33.92 32.29 16.41
N VAL A 17 32.60 32.49 16.40
CA VAL A 17 31.73 32.00 15.32
C VAL A 17 32.04 32.80 14.05
N ALA A 18 33.14 32.48 13.38
CA ALA A 18 33.25 32.75 11.95
C ALA A 18 32.09 32.00 11.31
N SER A 19 31.13 32.74 10.75
CA SER A 19 30.03 32.16 9.98
C SER A 19 30.61 31.19 8.96
N TYR A 20 29.89 30.11 8.69
CA TYR A 20 30.25 29.14 7.67
C TYR A 20 30.57 29.81 6.31
N GLU A 21 30.01 31.01 6.05
CA GLU A 21 30.35 31.87 4.90
C GLU A 21 31.73 32.52 4.97
N ALA A 22 32.21 32.95 6.14
CA ALA A 22 33.56 33.50 6.28
C ALA A 22 34.65 32.43 6.09
N GLN A 23 34.37 31.18 6.50
CA GLN A 23 35.26 30.05 6.23
C GLN A 23 35.24 29.65 4.75
N ALA A 24 34.07 29.69 4.09
CA ALA A 24 33.95 29.42 2.66
C ALA A 24 34.67 30.45 1.78
N ALA A 25 34.66 31.73 2.19
CA ALA A 25 35.40 32.79 1.48
C ALA A 25 36.92 32.64 1.64
N ALA A 26 37.41 32.24 2.82
CA ALA A 26 38.84 32.06 3.07
C ALA A 26 39.47 30.86 2.34
N THR A 27 38.68 29.82 2.03
CA THR A 27 39.14 28.65 1.25
C THR A 27 38.97 28.84 -0.26
N SER A 28 38.50 29.99 -0.73
CA SER A 28 38.21 30.23 -2.15
C SER A 28 39.29 31.07 -2.87
N ALA A 29 40.33 31.52 -2.16
CA ALA A 29 41.31 32.48 -2.70
C ALA A 29 42.69 31.91 -3.06
N GLU A 30 43.13 30.74 -2.55
CA GLU A 30 44.51 30.26 -2.78
C GLU A 30 44.59 28.73 -2.93
N ASP A 31 43.61 28.13 -3.61
CA ASP A 31 43.71 26.73 -4.04
C ASP A 31 43.55 26.73 -5.55
N ASP A 32 44.68 26.72 -6.27
CA ASP A 32 44.73 26.33 -7.68
C ASP A 32 43.95 25.01 -7.85
N PRO A 33 42.73 24.99 -8.40
CA PRO A 33 41.91 23.78 -8.47
C PRO A 33 42.50 22.73 -9.42
N ASN A 34 43.61 23.08 -10.09
CA ASN A 34 44.34 22.29 -11.06
C ASN A 34 45.82 22.06 -10.72
N GLY A 35 46.32 22.57 -9.59
CA GLY A 35 47.73 22.48 -9.21
C GLY A 35 48.12 21.10 -8.65
N GLY A 36 48.22 20.08 -9.50
CA GLY A 36 48.85 18.80 -9.14
C GLY A 36 47.92 17.72 -8.56
N LEU A 37 46.64 17.71 -8.94
CA LEU A 37 45.75 16.59 -8.63
C LEU A 37 45.90 15.48 -9.67
N CYS A 38 46.34 14.31 -9.21
CA CYS A 38 46.40 13.08 -10.00
C CYS A 38 45.03 12.39 -10.03
N GLU A 39 44.66 11.82 -11.17
CA GLU A 39 43.44 11.03 -11.32
C GLU A 39 43.66 9.56 -10.96
N CYS A 40 42.65 8.95 -10.32
CA CYS A 40 42.67 7.54 -10.03
C CYS A 40 42.25 6.72 -11.25
N ALA A 41 43.14 5.87 -11.77
CA ALA A 41 42.86 4.98 -12.91
C ALA A 41 41.65 4.03 -12.72
N GLN A 42 41.26 3.74 -11.47
CA GLN A 42 40.19 2.78 -11.15
C GLN A 42 38.80 3.43 -10.97
N CYS A 43 38.73 4.73 -10.66
CA CYS A 43 37.45 5.40 -10.40
C CYS A 43 37.33 6.81 -10.97
N GLY A 44 38.36 7.34 -11.64
CA GLY A 44 38.35 8.66 -12.30
C GLY A 44 38.33 9.87 -11.36
N ARG A 45 38.36 9.67 -10.03
CA ARG A 45 38.38 10.78 -9.06
C ARG A 45 39.79 11.38 -8.95
N ARG A 46 39.87 12.71 -8.81
CA ARG A 46 41.11 13.48 -8.69
C ARG A 46 41.50 13.67 -7.22
N PHE A 47 42.76 13.45 -6.88
CA PHE A 47 43.31 13.57 -5.52
C PHE A 47 44.68 14.25 -5.55
N ALA A 48 45.07 14.90 -4.44
CA ALA A 48 46.44 15.38 -4.28
C ALA A 48 47.44 14.21 -4.34
N SER A 49 48.65 14.45 -4.86
CA SER A 49 49.70 13.45 -5.06
C SER A 49 49.99 12.58 -3.83
N HIS A 50 49.98 13.14 -2.63
CA HIS A 50 50.22 12.40 -1.39
C HIS A 50 49.02 11.52 -0.95
N ARG A 51 47.79 11.83 -1.38
CA ARG A 51 46.58 11.07 -0.99
C ARG A 51 46.19 10.01 -2.01
N ILE A 52 46.73 10.07 -3.23
CA ILE A 52 46.38 9.10 -4.27
C ILE A 52 46.84 7.68 -3.93
N ASP A 53 47.95 7.51 -3.20
CA ASP A 53 48.42 6.18 -2.77
C ASP A 53 47.51 5.55 -1.70
N ALA A 54 47.10 6.35 -0.71
CA ALA A 54 46.11 5.90 0.28
C ALA A 54 44.76 5.60 -0.39
N HIS A 55 44.37 6.43 -1.36
CA HIS A 55 43.17 6.23 -2.14
C HIS A 55 43.28 4.97 -3.00
N SER A 56 44.36 4.75 -3.74
CA SER A 56 44.54 3.62 -4.65
C SER A 56 44.45 2.28 -3.91
N LYS A 57 45.04 2.20 -2.70
CA LYS A 57 44.93 1.05 -1.80
C LYS A 57 43.50 0.75 -1.36
N ALA A 58 42.68 1.77 -1.12
CA ALA A 58 41.28 1.64 -0.68
C ALA A 58 40.27 1.63 -1.84
N CYS A 59 40.71 2.03 -3.04
CA CYS A 59 39.86 2.22 -4.19
C CYS A 59 39.48 0.86 -4.78
N LYS A 60 38.28 0.42 -4.44
CA LYS A 60 37.67 -0.82 -4.92
C LYS A 60 37.07 -0.71 -6.33
N GLY A 61 37.53 0.26 -7.14
CA GLY A 61 36.98 0.59 -8.45
C GLY A 61 35.54 1.13 -8.38
N GLY A 62 35.12 1.86 -9.42
CA GLY A 62 33.73 2.34 -9.55
C GLY A 62 32.67 1.22 -9.68
N GLN A 63 33.08 -0.05 -9.64
CA GLN A 63 32.28 -1.24 -9.94
C GLN A 63 31.76 -1.97 -8.69
N GLN A 64 31.73 -1.30 -7.53
CA GLN A 64 30.89 -1.82 -6.46
C GLN A 64 29.44 -1.59 -6.87
N GLY A 65 28.79 -2.67 -7.32
CA GLY A 65 27.34 -2.69 -7.52
C GLY A 65 26.61 -2.08 -6.32
N PRO A 66 25.36 -1.60 -6.52
CA PRO A 66 24.64 -0.83 -5.52
C PRO A 66 24.74 -1.49 -4.15
N ARG A 67 25.38 -0.78 -3.21
CA ARG A 67 25.58 -1.31 -1.85
C ARG A 67 24.22 -1.71 -1.30
N LYS A 68 24.14 -2.89 -0.68
CA LYS A 68 22.89 -3.35 -0.06
C LYS A 68 22.43 -2.28 0.93
N VAL A 69 21.24 -1.73 0.69
CA VAL A 69 20.65 -0.74 1.59
C VAL A 69 20.52 -1.39 2.96
N PHE A 70 21.16 -0.79 3.96
CA PHE A 70 21.11 -1.28 5.32
C PHE A 70 19.67 -1.16 5.83
N ASN A 71 19.02 -2.31 6.03
CA ASN A 71 17.63 -2.33 6.46
C ASN A 71 17.57 -2.38 7.99
N ALA A 72 17.39 -1.21 8.61
CA ALA A 72 17.38 -1.06 10.07
C ALA A 72 16.31 -1.94 10.75
N ALA A 73 15.16 -2.15 10.12
CA ALA A 73 14.11 -3.03 10.63
C ALA A 73 14.59 -4.47 10.76
N LYS A 74 15.33 -4.97 9.75
CA LYS A 74 15.90 -6.32 9.77
C LYS A 74 16.95 -6.49 10.88
N GLN A 75 17.75 -5.46 11.14
CA GLN A 75 18.77 -5.46 12.18
C GLN A 75 18.16 -5.41 13.59
N ARG A 76 17.07 -4.67 13.77
CA ARG A 76 16.30 -4.69 15.03
C ARG A 76 15.66 -6.06 15.30
N ILE A 77 15.16 -6.73 14.28
CA ILE A 77 14.58 -8.09 14.41
C ILE A 77 15.66 -9.12 14.74
N GLY A 78 16.83 -9.04 14.10
CA GLY A 78 17.94 -9.97 14.38
C GLY A 78 18.51 -9.88 15.81
N ALA A 79 18.23 -8.79 16.53
CA ALA A 79 18.65 -8.59 17.91
C ALA A 79 17.65 -9.13 18.96
N ILE A 80 16.46 -9.57 18.53
CA ILE A 80 15.48 -10.21 19.42
C ILE A 80 15.65 -11.72 19.26
N GLU A 81 16.38 -12.33 20.20
CA GLU A 81 16.59 -13.78 20.22
C GLU A 81 15.25 -14.52 20.21
N GLY A 82 15.07 -15.44 19.25
CA GLY A 82 13.92 -16.33 19.17
C GLY A 82 12.77 -15.89 18.25
N VAL A 83 12.76 -14.67 17.70
CA VAL A 83 11.72 -14.24 16.74
C VAL A 83 12.24 -14.42 15.31
N THR A 84 11.74 -15.43 14.60
CA THR A 84 12.13 -15.67 13.21
C THR A 84 11.31 -14.81 12.24
N GLN A 85 11.81 -14.64 11.01
CA GLN A 85 11.02 -14.01 9.94
C GLN A 85 9.71 -14.75 9.64
N ALA A 86 9.66 -16.07 9.89
CA ALA A 86 8.44 -16.85 9.67
C ALA A 86 7.36 -16.49 10.69
N ASP A 87 7.75 -16.23 11.94
CA ASP A 87 6.81 -15.86 13.01
C ASP A 87 6.19 -14.49 12.75
N LEU A 88 6.97 -13.53 12.25
CA LEU A 88 6.46 -12.22 11.83
C LEU A 88 5.48 -12.32 10.64
N LYS A 89 5.77 -13.20 9.67
CA LYS A 89 4.85 -13.43 8.54
C LYS A 89 3.53 -14.03 9.00
N LYS A 90 3.59 -15.05 9.87
CA LYS A 90 2.39 -15.66 10.46
C LYS A 90 1.59 -14.66 11.29
N ALA A 91 2.26 -13.82 12.08
CA ALA A 91 1.60 -12.77 12.85
C ALA A 91 0.87 -11.77 11.93
N ASN A 92 1.50 -11.36 10.83
CA ASN A 92 0.85 -10.48 9.84
C ASN A 92 -0.33 -11.17 9.14
N GLU A 93 -0.20 -12.44 8.76
CA GLU A 93 -1.31 -13.21 8.20
C GLU A 93 -2.49 -13.32 9.16
N MET A 94 -2.22 -13.56 10.45
CA MET A 94 -3.25 -13.59 11.49
C MET A 94 -3.97 -12.26 11.65
N VAL A 95 -3.23 -11.14 11.60
CA VAL A 95 -3.82 -9.79 11.65
C VAL A 95 -4.73 -9.56 10.44
N VAL A 96 -4.27 -9.94 9.23
CA VAL A 96 -5.06 -9.82 8.00
C VAL A 96 -6.31 -10.72 8.05
N GLN A 97 -6.18 -11.96 8.52
CA GLN A 97 -7.31 -12.88 8.67
C GLN A 97 -8.33 -12.34 9.68
N LYS A 98 -7.88 -11.83 10.83
CA LYS A 98 -8.75 -11.20 11.82
C LYS A 98 -9.49 -10.00 11.25
N ALA A 99 -8.81 -9.15 10.47
CA ALA A 99 -9.44 -8.01 9.81
C ALA A 99 -10.54 -8.44 8.81
N LYS A 100 -10.29 -9.49 8.02
CA LYS A 100 -11.31 -10.06 7.12
C LYS A 100 -12.52 -10.59 7.88
N LEU A 101 -12.29 -11.28 9.00
CA LEU A 101 -13.36 -11.84 9.82
C LEU A 101 -14.22 -10.73 10.44
N ILE A 102 -13.60 -9.66 10.93
CA ILE A 102 -14.30 -8.45 11.40
C ILE A 102 -15.12 -7.81 10.27
N GLN A 103 -14.57 -7.70 9.07
CA GLN A 103 -15.28 -7.15 7.91
C GLN A 103 -16.51 -8.01 7.55
N GLN A 104 -16.38 -9.34 7.56
CA GLN A 104 -17.50 -10.25 7.32
C GLN A 104 -18.58 -10.12 8.40
N GLN A 105 -18.20 -10.02 9.68
CA GLN A 105 -19.15 -9.80 10.77
C GLN A 105 -19.92 -8.48 10.61
N ARG A 106 -19.23 -7.40 10.23
CA ARG A 106 -19.89 -6.11 9.96
C ARG A 106 -20.90 -6.23 8.82
N ARG A 107 -20.53 -6.86 7.71
CA ARG A 107 -21.43 -7.10 6.58
C ARG A 107 -22.63 -7.96 6.97
N ALA A 108 -22.41 -9.00 7.78
CA ALA A 108 -23.50 -9.85 8.25
C ALA A 108 -24.47 -9.10 9.18
N ALA A 109 -23.94 -8.25 10.07
CA ALA A 109 -24.75 -7.40 10.93
C ALA A 109 -25.58 -6.39 10.12
N GLU A 110 -24.99 -5.78 9.08
CA GLU A 110 -25.66 -4.86 8.17
C GLU A 110 -26.81 -5.54 7.39
N ILE A 111 -26.58 -6.76 6.90
CA ILE A 111 -27.64 -7.58 6.28
C ILE A 111 -28.76 -7.91 7.27
N SER A 112 -28.42 -8.21 8.53
CA SER A 112 -29.43 -8.47 9.57
C SER A 112 -30.27 -7.23 9.86
N GLN A 113 -29.64 -6.06 9.98
CA GLN A 113 -30.34 -4.78 10.20
C GLN A 113 -31.29 -4.45 9.05
N MET A 114 -30.84 -4.62 7.80
CA MET A 114 -31.69 -4.45 6.61
C MET A 114 -32.90 -5.38 6.61
N ARG A 115 -32.73 -6.64 7.08
CA ARG A 115 -33.82 -7.60 7.17
C ARG A 115 -34.85 -7.20 8.24
N ASP A 116 -34.40 -6.76 9.40
CA ASP A 116 -35.29 -6.33 10.49
C ASP A 116 -36.07 -5.06 10.12
N GLU A 117 -35.44 -4.12 9.40
CA GLU A 117 -36.09 -2.91 8.89
C GLU A 117 -37.15 -3.22 7.82
N SER A 118 -36.88 -4.22 6.96
CA SER A 118 -37.86 -4.73 5.99
C SER A 118 -39.00 -5.56 6.59
N TYR A 119 -38.87 -6.01 7.85
CA TYR A 119 -39.90 -6.73 8.60
C TYR A 119 -40.78 -5.79 9.46
N ALA A 120 -40.59 -4.48 9.38
CA ALA A 120 -41.53 -3.54 9.99
C ALA A 120 -42.96 -3.86 9.51
N PRO A 121 -43.92 -4.13 10.42
CA PRO A 121 -45.26 -4.55 10.02
C PRO A 121 -45.89 -3.45 9.17
N ARG A 122 -46.16 -3.78 7.90
CA ARG A 122 -46.82 -2.88 6.95
C ARG A 122 -48.17 -2.46 7.55
N PRO A 123 -48.50 -1.16 7.62
CA PRO A 123 -49.76 -0.71 8.21
C PRO A 123 -50.94 -1.37 7.47
N GLU A 124 -51.89 -1.92 8.24
CA GLU A 124 -52.98 -2.79 7.76
C GLU A 124 -53.80 -2.17 6.60
N ALA A 125 -53.85 -0.84 6.51
CA ALA A 125 -54.55 -0.09 5.47
C ALA A 125 -54.05 -0.34 4.03
N SER A 126 -52.92 -1.03 3.83
CA SER A 126 -52.36 -1.31 2.49
C SER A 126 -52.58 -2.75 1.99
N ARG A 127 -53.26 -3.62 2.76
CA ARG A 127 -53.46 -5.03 2.40
C ARG A 127 -54.44 -5.28 1.24
N GLU A 128 -55.22 -4.29 0.83
CA GLU A 128 -56.27 -4.47 -0.20
C GLU A 128 -55.86 -4.17 -1.64
N ARG A 129 -54.61 -3.76 -1.91
CA ARG A 129 -54.14 -3.56 -3.29
C ARG A 129 -52.99 -4.49 -3.65
N GLY A 130 -53.37 -5.66 -4.16
CA GLY A 130 -52.71 -6.38 -5.25
C GLY A 130 -51.27 -6.84 -5.02
N ARG A 131 -51.10 -8.03 -4.44
CA ARG A 131 -50.06 -8.97 -4.86
C ARG A 131 -50.75 -10.33 -5.01
N GLY A 132 -51.27 -10.60 -6.21
CA GLY A 132 -51.80 -11.92 -6.53
C GLY A 132 -50.74 -13.00 -6.29
N PRO A 133 -51.14 -14.26 -6.04
CA PRO A 133 -50.20 -15.35 -5.83
C PRO A 133 -49.21 -15.38 -6.98
N ALA A 134 -47.90 -15.46 -6.68
CA ALA A 134 -46.88 -15.63 -7.71
C ALA A 134 -47.32 -16.81 -8.59
N GLN A 135 -47.59 -16.55 -9.86
CA GLN A 135 -48.14 -17.56 -10.77
C GLN A 135 -47.09 -18.65 -10.96
N VAL A 136 -47.20 -19.70 -10.15
CA VAL A 136 -46.31 -20.86 -10.21
C VAL A 136 -46.67 -21.60 -11.49
N MET A 137 -45.75 -21.67 -12.44
CA MET A 137 -45.98 -22.45 -13.65
C MET A 137 -45.95 -23.94 -13.28
N LEU A 138 -47.05 -24.65 -13.57
CA LEU A 138 -47.13 -26.09 -13.37
C LEU A 138 -46.43 -26.79 -14.54
N GLY A 139 -45.68 -27.84 -14.23
CA GLY A 139 -45.20 -28.78 -15.24
C GLY A 139 -46.35 -29.62 -15.81
N LYS A 140 -46.06 -30.41 -16.84
CA LYS A 140 -47.04 -31.33 -17.47
C LYS A 140 -47.62 -32.35 -16.48
N ASP A 141 -46.86 -32.66 -15.43
CA ASP A 141 -47.25 -33.59 -14.36
C ASP A 141 -48.09 -32.93 -13.25
N GLY A 142 -48.53 -31.68 -13.44
CA GLY A 142 -49.34 -30.93 -12.47
C GLY A 142 -48.58 -30.48 -11.22
N ARG A 143 -47.26 -30.71 -11.14
CA ARG A 143 -46.41 -30.27 -10.02
C ARG A 143 -45.79 -28.90 -10.32
N PRO A 144 -45.61 -28.03 -9.31
CA PRO A 144 -44.96 -26.74 -9.49
C PRO A 144 -43.53 -26.96 -10.00
N LEU A 145 -43.14 -26.21 -11.03
CA LEU A 145 -41.78 -26.28 -11.56
C LEU A 145 -40.77 -25.83 -10.50
N SER A 146 -39.59 -26.48 -10.48
CA SER A 146 -38.48 -26.04 -9.65
C SER A 146 -38.07 -24.61 -10.02
N PRO A 147 -37.42 -23.84 -9.12
CA PRO A 147 -37.04 -22.46 -9.38
C PRO A 147 -36.22 -22.29 -10.67
N LEU A 148 -35.32 -23.23 -10.96
CA LEU A 148 -34.49 -23.24 -12.17
C LEU A 148 -35.33 -23.54 -13.41
N SER A 149 -36.20 -24.55 -13.37
CA SER A 149 -37.06 -24.92 -14.50
C SER A 149 -38.11 -23.84 -14.80
N ALA A 150 -38.62 -23.18 -13.76
CA ALA A 150 -39.54 -22.05 -13.89
C ALA A 150 -38.87 -20.81 -14.50
N ALA A 151 -37.58 -20.57 -14.21
CA ALA A 151 -36.81 -19.51 -14.86
C ALA A 151 -36.58 -19.80 -16.35
N ILE A 152 -36.20 -21.03 -16.69
CA ILE A 152 -36.00 -21.45 -18.09
C ILE A 152 -37.31 -21.36 -18.89
N ALA A 153 -38.44 -21.78 -18.31
CA ALA A 153 -39.74 -21.69 -18.95
C ALA A 153 -40.17 -20.24 -19.22
N ARG A 154 -39.91 -19.31 -18.29
CA ARG A 154 -40.18 -17.88 -18.46
C ARG A 154 -39.33 -17.25 -19.56
N LYS A 155 -38.04 -17.58 -19.62
CA LYS A 155 -37.14 -17.15 -20.68
C LYS A 155 -37.60 -17.66 -22.06
N LYS A 156 -38.01 -18.93 -22.14
CA LYS A 156 -38.54 -19.52 -23.37
C LYS A 156 -39.88 -18.90 -23.80
N ALA A 157 -40.68 -18.43 -22.85
CA ALA A 157 -41.95 -17.75 -23.09
C ALA A 157 -41.79 -16.25 -23.37
N GLY A 158 -40.55 -15.71 -23.44
CA GLY A 158 -40.30 -14.29 -23.70
C GLY A 158 -40.74 -13.35 -22.58
N LEU A 159 -40.84 -13.85 -21.34
CA LEU A 159 -41.26 -13.08 -20.16
C LEU A 159 -40.05 -12.65 -19.28
N ASP A 160 -38.86 -12.52 -19.88
CA ASP A 160 -37.66 -12.03 -19.19
C ASP A 160 -37.56 -10.51 -19.35
N PRO A 161 -37.63 -9.71 -18.26
CA PRO A 161 -37.56 -8.24 -18.32
C PRO A 161 -36.18 -7.66 -18.67
N TYR A 162 -35.23 -8.49 -19.12
CA TYR A 162 -33.85 -8.07 -19.44
C TYR A 162 -33.46 -8.21 -20.92
N ASP A 163 -34.37 -8.60 -21.82
CA ASP A 163 -34.06 -8.79 -23.24
C ASP A 163 -34.40 -7.58 -24.15
N GLU A 164 -34.85 -6.44 -23.60
CA GLU A 164 -35.04 -5.21 -24.38
C GLU A 164 -34.16 -4.07 -23.81
N ASP A 165 -33.41 -3.41 -24.70
CA ASP A 165 -32.73 -2.12 -24.53
C ASP A 165 -31.34 -2.06 -23.84
N MET A 166 -30.38 -2.85 -24.33
CA MET A 166 -28.94 -2.57 -24.11
C MET A 166 -28.21 -2.26 -25.43
N ALA A 167 -28.90 -1.68 -26.41
CA ALA A 167 -28.30 -1.20 -27.65
C ALA A 167 -28.01 0.31 -27.65
N ASP A 168 -28.59 1.09 -26.75
CA ASP A 168 -28.44 2.55 -26.73
C ASP A 168 -28.10 3.07 -25.31
N ILE A 169 -26.91 2.71 -24.80
CA ILE A 169 -26.28 3.53 -23.76
C ILE A 169 -25.41 4.56 -24.50
N PRO A 170 -25.79 5.85 -24.57
CA PRO A 170 -24.87 6.88 -25.03
C PRO A 170 -23.73 6.93 -24.01
N SER A 171 -22.53 6.58 -24.45
CA SER A 171 -21.30 6.76 -23.69
C SER A 171 -20.97 8.25 -23.59
N ASP A 172 -21.75 9.00 -22.80
CA ASP A 172 -21.43 10.35 -22.34
C ASP A 172 -20.35 10.31 -21.23
N ILE A 173 -19.27 9.58 -21.50
CA ILE A 173 -18.01 9.72 -20.79
C ILE A 173 -17.38 10.98 -21.35
N ARG A 174 -17.59 12.11 -20.67
CA ARG A 174 -16.82 13.33 -20.93
C ARG A 174 -15.41 13.12 -20.38
N PRO A 175 -14.36 13.02 -21.22
CA PRO A 175 -13.00 12.83 -20.73
C PRO A 175 -12.55 14.03 -19.89
N CYS A 176 -11.74 13.79 -18.85
CA CYS A 176 -11.23 14.87 -18.02
C CYS A 176 -10.38 15.81 -18.89
N PRO A 177 -10.63 17.13 -18.88
CA PRO A 177 -9.78 18.10 -19.57
C PRO A 177 -8.34 18.17 -19.04
N CYS A 178 -8.05 17.40 -17.98
CA CYS A 178 -6.75 17.31 -17.35
C CYS A 178 -5.89 16.12 -17.80
N CYS A 179 -6.50 15.02 -18.29
CA CYS A 179 -5.77 13.75 -18.47
C CYS A 179 -6.13 12.95 -19.72
N GLY A 180 -7.26 13.21 -20.39
CA GLY A 180 -7.79 12.31 -21.42
C GLY A 180 -8.46 11.08 -20.82
#